data_AF-A0A432G502-F1
#
_entry.id   AF-A0A432G502-F1
#
_cell.length_a   1.000
_cell.length_b   1.000
_cell.length_c   1.000
_cell.angle_alpha   90.00
_cell.angle_beta   90.00
_cell.angle_gamma   90.00
#
_symmetry.space_group_name_H-M   'P 1'
#
loop_
_entity.id
_entity.type
_entity.pdbx_description
1 polymer ?
#
loop_
_entity_poly.entity_id
_entity_poly.type
_entity_poly.pdbx_seq_one_letter_code
_entity_poly.pdbx_strand_id
1 'polypeptide(L)'
;MGRYGDSPMEVPESRKDKIVHVELKFWGGSILAFDNMDSTESSKTDSSCVHLSLGFEDPLKMERTYEKLKQDRQATMPLKEQFWGDKFGMLTDKFGIKWMFNCPKKESA
;
A
#
# COMPACT_ATOMS: atom_id res chain seq x y z
N MET A 1 0.32 -4.62 16.77
CA MET A 1 -0.99 -4.18 16.27
C MET A 1 -1.92 -4.06 17.46
N GLY A 2 -2.41 -2.85 17.75
CA GLY A 2 -3.28 -2.58 18.88
C GLY A 2 -4.71 -2.27 18.42
N ARG A 3 -5.69 -2.66 19.23
CA ARG A 3 -7.11 -2.32 19.03
C ARG A 3 -7.51 -1.16 19.94
N TYR A 4 -8.58 -0.46 19.58
CA TYR A 4 -9.13 0.61 20.41
C TYR A 4 -9.59 0.11 21.78
N GLY A 5 -10.21 -1.08 21.85
CA GLY A 5 -10.68 -1.68 23.10
C GLY A 5 -9.58 -2.03 24.10
N ASP A 6 -8.33 -2.17 23.63
CA ASP A 6 -7.16 -2.43 24.48
C ASP A 6 -6.47 -1.14 24.94
N SER A 7 -6.96 0.01 24.51
CA SER A 7 -6.39 1.33 24.80
C SER A 7 -7.17 2.03 25.92
N PRO A 8 -6.57 3.01 26.63
CA PRO A 8 -7.28 3.80 27.63
C PRO A 8 -8.29 4.81 27.03
N MET A 9 -8.49 4.83 25.71
CA MET A 9 -9.47 5.71 25.07
C MET A 9 -10.88 5.15 25.20
N GLU A 10 -11.82 6.01 25.60
CA GLU A 10 -13.25 5.69 25.57
C GLU A 10 -13.76 5.71 24.12
N VAL A 11 -14.31 4.59 23.67
CA VAL A 11 -14.85 4.43 22.32
C VAL A 11 -16.18 3.69 22.35
N PRO A 12 -17.10 3.93 21.38
CA PRO A 12 -18.31 3.13 21.27
C PRO A 12 -18.01 1.63 21.13
N GLU A 13 -18.90 0.77 21.62
CA GLU A 13 -18.73 -0.69 21.56
C GLU A 13 -18.43 -1.18 20.13
N SER A 14 -19.11 -0.60 19.13
CA SER A 14 -18.94 -0.89 17.71
C SER A 14 -17.54 -0.62 17.15
N ARG A 15 -16.69 0.07 17.91
CA ARG A 15 -15.33 0.50 17.52
C ARG A 15 -14.24 -0.22 18.30
N LYS A 16 -14.54 -0.98 19.35
CA LYS A 16 -13.52 -1.63 20.19
C LYS A 16 -12.60 -2.56 19.39
N ASP A 17 -13.12 -3.25 18.39
CA ASP A 17 -12.35 -4.15 17.53
C ASP A 17 -11.57 -3.46 16.41
N LYS A 18 -11.73 -2.14 16.24
CA LYS A 18 -11.00 -1.37 15.24
C LYS A 18 -9.54 -1.16 15.65
N ILE A 19 -8.70 -0.89 14.66
CA ILE A 19 -7.26 -0.79 14.85
C ILE A 19 -6.88 0.63 15.24
N VAL A 20 -6.33 0.80 16.45
CA VAL A 20 -5.81 2.10 16.90
C VAL A 20 -4.40 2.36 16.39
N HIS A 21 -3.62 1.29 16.19
CA HIS A 21 -2.24 1.42 15.74
C HIS A 21 -1.72 0.11 15.14
N VAL A 22 -1.21 0.18 13.93
CA VAL A 22 -0.34 -0.84 13.36
C VAL A 22 0.91 -0.17 12.79
N GLU A 23 2.03 -0.84 12.97
CA GLU A 23 3.30 -0.48 12.36
C GLU A 23 3.76 -1.63 11.48
N LEU A 24 3.91 -1.36 10.19
CA LEU A 24 4.48 -2.25 9.20
C LEU A 24 5.91 -1.79 8.94
N LYS A 25 6.89 -2.51 9.50
CA LYS A 25 8.31 -2.22 9.32
C LYS A 25 8.83 -2.85 8.03
N PHE A 26 9.63 -2.11 7.29
CA PHE A 26 10.40 -2.59 6.13
C PHE A 26 11.72 -1.83 6.04
N TRP A 27 12.61 -2.26 5.15
CA TRP A 27 13.98 -1.77 4.98
C TRP A 27 14.18 -0.27 5.28
N GLY A 28 14.68 0.04 6.48
CA GLY A 28 15.02 1.41 6.91
C GLY A 28 13.84 2.31 7.31
N GLY A 29 12.61 1.83 7.34
CA GLY A 29 11.43 2.65 7.68
C GLY A 29 10.21 1.86 8.15
N SER A 30 9.12 2.59 8.37
CA SER A 30 7.84 1.98 8.71
C SER A 30 6.66 2.74 8.12
N ILE A 31 5.60 2.00 7.81
CA ILE A 31 4.28 2.54 7.54
C ILE A 31 3.45 2.38 8.80
N LEU A 32 2.86 3.47 9.26
CA LEU A 32 1.91 3.50 10.35
C LEU A 32 0.50 3.59 9.78
N ALA A 33 -0.43 2.82 10.33
CA ALA A 33 -1.84 2.89 9.94
C ALA A 33 -2.77 2.69 11.14
N PHE A 34 -4.00 3.17 11.01
CA PHE A 34 -5.07 3.04 12.00
C PHE A 34 -6.43 3.17 11.29
N ASP A 35 -7.49 2.63 11.90
CA ASP A 35 -8.86 2.81 11.43
C ASP A 35 -9.37 4.19 11.85
N ASN A 36 -9.96 4.95 10.93
CA ASN A 36 -10.50 6.26 11.25
C ASN A 36 -11.68 6.16 12.25
N MET A 37 -11.71 7.08 13.21
CA MET A 37 -12.78 7.29 14.18
C MET A 37 -14.04 7.91 13.56
N ASP A 38 -13.98 8.48 12.37
CA ASP A 38 -15.18 8.99 11.69
C ASP A 38 -15.58 8.06 10.54
N SER A 39 -16.73 7.39 10.71
CA SER A 39 -17.29 6.42 9.74
C SER A 39 -18.22 7.07 8.72
N THR A 40 -18.24 8.39 8.61
CA THR A 40 -19.00 9.05 7.53
C THR A 40 -18.28 8.80 6.22
N GLU A 41 -19.00 8.39 5.17
CA GLU A 41 -18.42 8.20 3.82
C GLU A 41 -17.69 9.46 3.32
N SER A 42 -18.05 10.64 3.83
CA SER A 42 -17.37 11.92 3.57
C SER A 42 -15.94 12.02 4.10
N SER A 43 -15.51 11.13 5.01
CA SER A 43 -14.12 11.09 5.49
C SER A 43 -13.22 10.26 4.58
N LYS A 44 -13.79 9.50 3.62
CA LYS A 44 -13.01 8.79 2.58
C LYS A 44 -12.58 9.81 1.53
N THR A 45 -11.33 10.23 1.61
CA THR A 45 -10.72 11.03 0.54
C THR A 45 -10.28 10.09 -0.59
N ASP A 46 -11.07 10.03 -1.67
CA ASP A 46 -10.65 9.40 -2.94
C ASP A 46 -9.44 10.14 -3.60
N SER A 47 -9.01 11.24 -2.99
CA SER A 47 -8.09 12.23 -3.56
C SER A 47 -6.69 12.20 -2.96
N SER A 48 -6.19 11.08 -2.43
CA SER A 48 -4.77 11.02 -2.05
C SER A 48 -3.90 11.17 -3.32
N CYS A 49 -3.11 12.24 -3.38
CA CYS A 49 -2.11 12.46 -4.43
C CYS A 49 -0.81 11.69 -4.16
N VAL A 50 -0.71 11.01 -3.02
CA VAL A 50 0.49 10.28 -2.60
C VAL A 50 0.47 8.86 -3.16
N HIS A 51 1.60 8.44 -3.72
CA HIS A 51 1.85 7.07 -4.15
C HIS A 51 3.02 6.51 -3.36
N LEU A 52 2.91 5.25 -2.93
CA LEU A 52 4.00 4.52 -2.31
C LEU A 52 4.80 3.80 -3.39
N SER A 53 6.11 4.07 -3.46
CA SER A 53 7.00 3.43 -4.42
C SER A 53 7.73 2.24 -3.80
N LEU A 54 7.66 1.10 -4.45
CA LEU A 54 8.40 -0.12 -4.10
C LEU A 54 9.50 -0.35 -5.13
N GLY A 55 10.75 -0.25 -4.69
CA GLY A 55 11.94 -0.58 -5.47
C GLY A 55 12.28 -2.07 -5.36
N PHE A 56 12.63 -2.69 -6.48
CA PHE A 56 13.02 -4.10 -6.57
C PHE A 56 14.33 -4.24 -7.33
N GLU A 57 15.13 -5.24 -6.94
CA GLU A 57 16.31 -5.68 -7.70
C GLU A 57 16.05 -6.97 -8.49
N ASP A 58 14.95 -7.65 -8.20
CA ASP A 58 14.53 -8.89 -8.81
C ASP A 58 13.15 -8.70 -9.48
N PRO A 59 13.07 -8.75 -10.82
CA PRO A 59 11.83 -8.56 -11.55
C PRO A 59 10.80 -9.66 -11.25
N LEU A 60 11.21 -10.89 -10.91
CA LEU A 60 10.28 -11.95 -10.56
C LEU A 60 9.63 -11.69 -9.19
N LYS A 61 10.40 -11.17 -8.23
CA LYS A 61 9.87 -10.74 -6.93
C LYS A 61 8.92 -9.55 -7.09
N MET A 62 9.25 -8.62 -7.97
CA MET A 62 8.38 -7.49 -8.33
C MET A 62 7.04 -7.98 -8.88
N GLU A 63 7.04 -8.84 -9.90
CA GLU A 63 5.83 -9.40 -10.51
C GLU A 63 4.95 -10.14 -9.50
N ARG A 64 5.55 -11.01 -8.67
CA ARG A 64 4.80 -11.73 -7.63
C ARG A 64 4.16 -10.79 -6.61
N THR A 65 4.85 -9.71 -6.25
CA THR A 65 4.34 -8.72 -5.29
C THR A 65 3.23 -7.89 -5.93
N TYR A 66 3.42 -7.50 -7.19
CA TYR A 66 2.46 -6.76 -7.99
C TYR A 66 1.15 -7.53 -8.14
N GLU A 67 1.18 -8.81 -8.53
CA GLU A 67 -0.05 -9.61 -8.68
C GLU A 67 -0.77 -9.82 -7.34
N LYS A 68 -0.03 -9.98 -6.23
CA LYS A 68 -0.63 -10.09 -4.88
C LYS A 68 -1.35 -8.82 -4.43
N LEU A 69 -0.83 -7.65 -4.79
CA LEU A 69 -1.42 -6.35 -4.45
C LEU A 69 -2.54 -5.95 -5.42
N LYS A 70 -2.38 -6.28 -6.71
CA LYS A 70 -3.39 -6.05 -7.75
C LYS A 70 -4.67 -6.83 -7.47
N GLN A 71 -4.57 -8.11 -7.13
CA GLN A 71 -5.73 -9.00 -7.00
C GLN A 71 -6.64 -8.89 -8.24
N ASP A 72 -7.96 -8.94 -8.06
CA ASP A 72 -8.95 -8.76 -9.15
C ASP A 72 -9.17 -7.28 -9.55
N ARG A 73 -8.31 -6.35 -9.09
CA ARG A 73 -8.40 -4.93 -9.45
C ARG A 73 -7.70 -4.67 -10.76
N GLN A 74 -8.24 -3.72 -11.53
CA GLN A 74 -7.53 -3.24 -12.71
C GLN A 74 -6.32 -2.41 -12.29
N ALA A 75 -5.20 -2.69 -12.93
CA ALA A 75 -4.00 -1.89 -12.77
C ALA A 75 -4.16 -0.55 -13.48
N THR A 76 -3.79 0.53 -12.79
CA THR A 76 -3.68 1.86 -13.41
C THR A 76 -2.65 1.85 -14.53
N MET A 77 -1.56 1.08 -14.36
CA MET A 77 -0.58 0.82 -15.40
C MET A 77 0.02 -0.59 -15.23
N PRO A 78 -0.23 -1.52 -16.18
CA PRO A 78 0.39 -2.84 -16.17
C PRO A 78 1.92 -2.78 -16.11
N LEU A 79 2.55 -3.74 -15.44
CA LEU A 79 4.01 -3.89 -15.44
C LEU A 79 4.52 -4.06 -16.87
N LYS A 80 5.35 -3.13 -17.32
CA LYS A 80 5.99 -3.16 -18.64
C LYS A 80 7.39 -2.58 -18.55
N GLU A 81 8.26 -3.02 -19.46
CA GLU A 81 9.49 -2.29 -19.75
C GLU A 81 9.13 -0.90 -20.27
N GLN A 82 9.78 0.11 -19.72
CA GLN A 82 9.57 1.49 -20.10
C GLN A 82 10.71 2.00 -20.97
N PHE A 83 10.49 3.14 -21.64
CA PHE A 83 11.48 3.70 -22.56
C PHE A 83 12.81 4.09 -21.89
N TRP A 84 12.82 4.26 -20.56
CA TRP A 84 14.04 4.54 -19.78
C TRP A 84 14.75 3.26 -19.29
N GLY A 85 14.32 2.08 -19.75
CA GLY A 85 14.99 0.80 -19.51
C GLY A 85 14.39 -0.03 -18.38
N ASP A 86 13.86 0.60 -17.33
CA ASP A 86 13.34 -0.13 -16.17
C ASP A 86 12.04 -0.88 -16.46
N LYS A 87 11.79 -1.91 -15.66
CA LYS A 87 10.44 -2.46 -15.51
C LYS A 87 9.68 -1.60 -14.51
N PHE A 88 8.52 -1.08 -14.93
CA PHE A 88 7.71 -0.20 -14.09
C PHE A 88 6.22 -0.45 -14.29
N GLY A 89 5.43 -0.14 -13.25
CA GLY A 89 3.97 -0.14 -13.32
C GLY A 89 3.32 0.42 -12.06
N MET A 90 2.00 0.56 -12.12
CA MET A 90 1.20 1.20 -11.08
C MET A 90 -0.13 0.47 -10.88
N LEU A 91 -0.62 0.45 -9.64
CA LEU A 91 -1.95 -0.06 -9.33
C LEU A 91 -2.54 0.68 -8.13
N THR A 92 -3.86 0.56 -7.96
CA THR A 92 -4.55 0.90 -6.71
C THR A 92 -5.06 -0.38 -6.08
N ASP A 93 -4.69 -0.65 -4.83
CA ASP A 93 -5.09 -1.89 -4.15
C ASP A 93 -6.56 -1.85 -3.69
N LYS A 94 -7.03 -2.94 -3.06
CA LYS A 94 -8.40 -3.03 -2.57
C LYS A 94 -8.75 -2.03 -1.46
N PHE A 95 -7.76 -1.48 -0.78
CA PHE A 95 -7.91 -0.50 0.30
C PHE A 95 -7.81 0.95 -0.23
N GLY A 96 -7.59 1.14 -1.53
CA GLY A 96 -7.47 2.47 -2.15
C GLY A 96 -6.06 3.04 -2.12
N ILE A 97 -5.05 2.29 -1.67
CA ILE A 97 -3.67 2.76 -1.65
C ILE A 97 -3.08 2.67 -3.06
N LYS A 98 -2.44 3.76 -3.49
CA LYS A 98 -1.80 3.87 -4.80
C LYS A 98 -0.34 3.45 -4.70
N TRP A 99 0.04 2.49 -5.53
CA TRP A 99 1.36 1.87 -5.54
C TRP A 99 2.07 2.09 -6.86
N MET A 100 3.36 2.38 -6.78
CA MET A 100 4.32 2.35 -7.90
C MET A 100 5.31 1.22 -7.67
N PHE A 101 5.69 0.53 -8.73
CA PHE A 101 6.68 -0.54 -8.69
C PHE A 101 7.76 -0.20 -9.68
N ASN A 102 9.02 -0.18 -9.24
CA ASN A 102 10.16 0.04 -10.10
C ASN A 102 11.20 -1.06 -9.89
N CYS A 103 11.73 -1.59 -11.00
CA CYS A 103 12.87 -2.50 -10.99
C CYS A 103 13.85 -2.06 -12.08
N PRO A 104 15.05 -1.58 -11.71
CA PRO A 104 16.06 -1.19 -12.67
C PRO A 104 16.43 -2.32 -13.61
N LYS A 105 16.72 -1.98 -14.87
CA LYS A 105 17.32 -2.95 -15.80
C LYS A 105 18.72 -3.28 -15.29
N LYS A 106 18.99 -4.56 -15.00
CA LYS A 106 20.37 -4.99 -14.74
C LYS A 106 21.15 -4.85 -16.05
N GLU A 107 22.12 -3.95 -16.07
CA GLU A 107 23.13 -3.94 -17.12
C GLU A 107 23.90 -5.25 -17.05
N SER A 108 23.86 -6.03 -18.12
CA SER A 108 24.80 -7.13 -18.33
C SER A 108 26.17 -6.51 -18.59
N ALA A 109 27.07 -6.66 -17.62
CA ALA A 109 28.50 -6.34 -17.76
C ALA A 109 29.16 -7.20 -18.84
#